data_AF-A0A382Y4X2-F1
#
_entry.id   AF-A0A382Y4X2-F1
#
_cell.length_a   1.000
_cell.length_b   1.000
_cell.length_c   1.000
_cell.angle_alpha   90.00
_cell.angle_beta   90.00
_cell.angle_gamma   90.00
#
_symmetry.space_group_name_H-M   'P 1'
#
loop_
_entity.id
_entity.type
_entity.pdbx_description
1 polymer ?
#
loop_
_entity_poly.entity_id
_entity_poly.type
_entity_poly.pdbx_seq_one_letter_code
_entity_poly.pdbx_strand_id
1 'polypeptide(L)'
;MSAVLAFWAVSILIGILTVPLSVRLFRRFIDAGIGFSIPLGLIILSATWFLLRVIGIPNGVGSVAILLFLFAGLSFLIARTDRHFVLVLRRAGPFGLCTFGVFNIAFFAYVIFRSFTPEIAHTEQPMDLMMLNAVVESPSYPPHDPWFAGESLSYYYGGFIQAGLLILLTDIPTSIGYNLALALTFAGSVTAVFSLVATLFRWLVKKFSVSAFFLTSLLGITLLLFTGSLTGFIEFLSIHINLPDKFLGTLGLNALT
;
A
#
# COMPACT_ATOMS: atom_id res chain seq x y z
N MET A 1 19.85 -2.45 -0.18
CA MET A 1 19.49 -1.30 -1.04
C MET A 1 18.85 -1.74 -2.37
N SER A 2 19.47 -2.65 -3.13
CA SER A 2 18.92 -3.15 -4.41
C SER A 2 17.49 -3.69 -4.30
N ALA A 3 17.20 -4.55 -3.31
CA ALA A 3 15.86 -5.10 -3.08
C ALA A 3 14.80 -4.02 -2.85
N VAL A 4 15.12 -2.97 -2.08
CA VAL A 4 14.23 -1.83 -1.81
C VAL A 4 13.90 -1.10 -3.11
N LEU A 5 14.91 -0.80 -3.91
CA LEU A 5 14.73 -0.08 -5.17
C LEU A 5 13.97 -0.92 -6.21
N ALA A 6 14.21 -2.22 -6.28
CA ALA A 6 13.48 -3.13 -7.15
C ALA A 6 11.99 -3.18 -6.78
N PHE A 7 11.68 -3.40 -5.51
CA PHE A 7 10.30 -3.42 -4.99
C PHE A 7 9.57 -2.10 -5.19
N TRP A 8 10.26 -0.99 -4.91
CA TRP A 8 9.74 0.34 -5.18
C TRP A 8 9.46 0.55 -6.67
N ALA A 9 10.41 0.21 -7.55
CA ALA A 9 10.27 0.39 -9.00
C ALA A 9 9.10 -0.42 -9.57
N VAL A 10 8.92 -1.68 -9.15
CA VAL A 10 7.78 -2.50 -9.56
C VAL A 10 6.46 -1.93 -9.02
N SER A 11 6.44 -1.43 -7.79
CA SER A 11 5.27 -0.77 -7.21
C SER A 11 4.88 0.50 -8.00
N ILE A 12 5.86 1.33 -8.36
CA ILE A 12 5.66 2.51 -9.21
C ILE A 12 5.17 2.10 -10.61
N LEU A 13 5.75 1.06 -11.20
CA LEU A 13 5.31 0.54 -12.50
C LEU A 13 3.83 0.14 -12.46
N ILE A 14 3.39 -0.61 -11.45
CA ILE A 14 1.98 -0.97 -11.26
C ILE A 14 1.11 0.29 -11.13
N GLY A 15 1.57 1.29 -10.38
CA GLY A 15 0.91 2.59 -10.28
C GLY A 15 0.73 3.25 -11.64
N ILE A 16 1.81 3.39 -12.41
CA ILE A 16 1.82 3.98 -13.75
C ILE A 16 0.86 3.23 -14.68
N LEU A 17 0.91 1.91 -14.71
CA LEU A 17 0.02 1.08 -15.51
C LEU A 17 -1.44 1.22 -15.06
N THR A 18 -1.71 1.63 -13.83
CA THR A 18 -3.08 1.84 -13.34
C THR A 18 -3.59 3.27 -13.57
N VAL A 19 -2.71 4.24 -13.87
CA VAL A 19 -3.10 5.66 -14.07
C VAL A 19 -4.26 5.84 -15.05
N PRO A 20 -4.29 5.21 -16.26
CA PRO A 20 -5.42 5.39 -17.17
C PRO A 20 -6.76 4.98 -16.59
N LEU A 21 -6.80 3.86 -15.87
CA LEU A 21 -8.00 3.41 -15.19
C LEU A 21 -8.37 4.33 -14.02
N SER A 22 -7.37 4.72 -13.21
CA SER A 22 -7.58 5.62 -12.07
C SER A 22 -8.12 6.98 -12.52
N VAL A 23 -7.52 7.56 -13.56
CA VAL A 23 -8.01 8.79 -14.19
C VAL A 23 -9.45 8.64 -14.62
N ARG A 24 -9.81 7.54 -15.29
CA ARG A 24 -11.19 7.29 -15.74
C ARG A 24 -12.21 7.24 -14.60
N LEU A 25 -11.85 6.66 -13.45
CA LEU A 25 -12.72 6.55 -12.28
C LEU A 25 -12.78 7.85 -11.47
N PHE A 26 -11.65 8.53 -11.31
CA PHE A 26 -11.47 9.68 -10.40
C PHE A 26 -11.26 11.00 -11.14
N ARG A 27 -11.84 11.18 -12.33
CA ARG A 27 -11.68 12.37 -13.19
C ARG A 27 -11.94 13.71 -12.50
N ARG A 28 -12.76 13.70 -11.44
CA ARG A 28 -13.15 14.88 -10.67
C ARG A 28 -12.18 15.21 -9.54
N PHE A 29 -11.28 14.28 -9.20
CA PHE A 29 -10.28 14.49 -8.16
C PHE A 29 -9.24 15.50 -8.62
N ILE A 30 -8.64 16.20 -7.65
CA ILE A 30 -7.69 17.27 -7.95
C ILE A 30 -6.41 16.76 -8.61
N ASP A 31 -6.02 15.52 -8.30
CA ASP A 31 -4.89 14.78 -8.87
C ASP A 31 -5.32 13.70 -9.87
N ALA A 32 -6.59 13.73 -10.33
CA ALA A 32 -7.20 12.72 -11.19
C ALA A 32 -7.06 11.26 -10.67
N GLY A 33 -6.97 11.08 -9.34
CA GLY A 33 -6.87 9.75 -8.73
C GLY A 33 -5.46 9.14 -8.75
N ILE A 34 -4.41 9.92 -9.03
CA ILE A 34 -3.03 9.42 -8.98
C ILE A 34 -2.71 8.80 -7.60
N GLY A 35 -3.22 9.37 -6.50
CA GLY A 35 -3.03 8.81 -5.15
C GLY A 35 -3.65 7.43 -4.91
N PHE A 36 -4.58 7.00 -5.75
CA PHE A 36 -5.21 5.68 -5.70
C PHE A 36 -4.60 4.69 -6.70
N SER A 37 -3.70 5.14 -7.60
CA SER A 37 -3.22 4.31 -8.71
C SER A 37 -2.51 3.04 -8.26
N ILE A 38 -1.60 3.12 -7.28
CA ILE A 38 -0.88 1.95 -6.76
C ILE A 38 -1.84 1.00 -6.00
N PRO A 39 -2.63 1.44 -4.99
CA PRO A 39 -3.58 0.56 -4.31
C PRO A 39 -4.59 -0.10 -5.25
N LEU A 40 -5.15 0.65 -6.19
CA LEU A 40 -6.11 0.14 -7.17
C LEU A 40 -5.46 -0.92 -8.06
N GLY A 41 -4.23 -0.68 -8.52
CA GLY A 41 -3.48 -1.61 -9.36
C GLY A 41 -3.20 -2.92 -8.65
N LEU A 42 -2.75 -2.84 -7.38
CA LEU A 42 -2.50 -4.01 -6.56
C LEU A 42 -3.78 -4.81 -6.32
N ILE A 43 -4.91 -4.17 -6.01
CA ILE A 43 -6.20 -4.86 -5.84
C ILE A 43 -6.60 -5.59 -7.11
N ILE A 44 -6.54 -4.94 -8.28
CA ILE A 44 -6.95 -5.54 -9.55
C ILE A 44 -6.02 -6.69 -9.93
N LEU A 45 -4.71 -6.48 -9.87
CA LEU A 45 -3.73 -7.51 -10.22
C LEU A 45 -3.80 -8.69 -9.25
N SER A 46 -3.90 -8.45 -7.94
CA SER A 46 -3.99 -9.53 -6.94
C SER A 46 -5.30 -10.31 -7.04
N ALA A 47 -6.43 -9.64 -7.26
CA ALA A 47 -7.70 -10.33 -7.48
C ALA A 47 -7.69 -11.15 -8.77
N THR A 48 -7.15 -10.59 -9.86
CA THR A 48 -7.01 -11.33 -11.13
C THR A 48 -6.07 -12.51 -10.96
N TRP A 49 -4.95 -12.32 -10.27
CA TRP A 49 -3.98 -13.38 -10.00
C TRP A 49 -4.57 -14.49 -9.14
N PHE A 50 -5.32 -14.15 -8.09
CA PHE A 50 -6.09 -15.10 -7.30
C PHE A 50 -7.00 -15.96 -8.17
N LEU A 51 -7.79 -15.34 -9.05
CA LEU A 51 -8.69 -16.07 -9.95
C LEU A 51 -7.93 -16.97 -10.93
N LEU A 52 -6.82 -16.50 -11.50
CA LEU A 52 -5.96 -17.29 -12.39
C LEU A 52 -5.37 -18.50 -11.66
N ARG A 53 -4.95 -18.34 -10.40
CA ARG A 53 -4.46 -19.44 -9.58
C ARG A 53 -5.55 -20.47 -9.27
N VAL A 54 -6.77 -20.02 -8.97
CA VAL A 54 -7.93 -20.91 -8.73
C VAL A 54 -8.26 -21.77 -9.94
N ILE A 55 -8.13 -21.25 -11.17
CA ILE A 55 -8.37 -22.03 -12.40
C ILE A 55 -7.16 -22.87 -12.84
N GLY A 56 -6.08 -22.91 -12.04
CA GLY A 56 -4.95 -23.81 -12.26
C GLY A 56 -3.77 -23.21 -13.03
N ILE A 57 -3.67 -21.88 -13.20
CA ILE A 57 -2.46 -21.26 -13.75
C ILE A 57 -1.29 -21.48 -12.77
N PRO A 58 -0.14 -22.02 -13.21
CA PRO A 58 1.00 -22.26 -12.33
C PRO A 58 1.55 -20.98 -11.71
N ASN A 59 1.97 -21.10 -10.45
CA ASN A 59 2.69 -20.02 -9.79
C ASN A 59 4.06 -19.76 -10.44
N GLY A 60 4.47 -18.50 -10.50
CA GLY A 60 5.81 -18.14 -10.92
C GLY A 60 5.90 -16.78 -11.59
N VAL A 61 7.12 -16.28 -11.69
CA VAL A 61 7.43 -14.96 -12.27
C VAL A 61 6.91 -14.82 -13.70
N GLY A 62 6.98 -15.88 -14.52
CA GLY A 62 6.51 -15.85 -15.92
C GLY A 62 5.01 -15.59 -16.02
N SER A 63 4.20 -16.30 -15.22
CA SER A 63 2.74 -16.11 -15.18
C SER A 63 2.36 -14.70 -14.70
N VAL A 64 3.05 -14.19 -13.68
CA VAL A 64 2.83 -12.84 -13.17
C VAL A 64 3.27 -11.77 -14.17
N ALA A 65 4.39 -11.98 -14.87
CA ALA A 65 4.87 -11.06 -15.90
C ALA A 65 3.91 -11.00 -17.10
N ILE A 66 3.33 -12.14 -17.52
CA ILE A 66 2.29 -12.18 -18.56
C ILE A 66 1.05 -11.40 -18.11
N LEU A 67 0.60 -11.60 -16.85
CA LEU A 67 -0.52 -10.83 -16.30
C LEU A 67 -0.23 -9.32 -16.33
N LEU A 68 0.97 -8.91 -15.92
CA LEU A 68 1.39 -7.51 -15.95
C LEU A 68 1.44 -6.95 -17.38
N PHE A 69 1.90 -7.74 -18.35
CA PHE A 69 1.91 -7.38 -19.77
C PHE A 69 0.50 -7.18 -20.33
N LEU A 70 -0.43 -8.11 -20.04
CA LEU A 70 -1.83 -7.98 -20.44
C LEU A 70 -2.49 -6.76 -19.79
N PHE A 71 -2.19 -6.51 -18.52
CA PHE A 71 -2.66 -5.33 -17.81
C PHE A 71 -2.13 -4.03 -18.42
N ALA A 72 -0.86 -4.00 -18.85
CA ALA A 72 -0.29 -2.87 -19.59
C ALA A 72 -0.99 -2.64 -20.94
N GLY A 73 -1.32 -3.70 -21.67
CA GLY A 73 -2.12 -3.62 -22.90
C GLY A 73 -3.51 -3.02 -22.66
N LEU A 74 -4.22 -3.48 -21.62
CA LEU A 74 -5.51 -2.93 -21.23
C LEU A 74 -5.42 -1.45 -20.83
N SER A 75 -4.41 -1.11 -20.04
CA SER A 75 -4.11 0.26 -19.62
C SER A 75 -3.91 1.19 -20.82
N PHE A 76 -3.12 0.75 -21.80
CA PHE A 76 -2.90 1.47 -23.05
C PHE A 76 -4.20 1.66 -23.85
N LEU A 77 -5.03 0.61 -23.97
CA LEU A 77 -6.32 0.70 -24.66
C LEU A 77 -7.27 1.70 -23.98
N ILE A 78 -7.32 1.71 -22.64
CA ILE A 78 -8.11 2.68 -21.87
C ILE A 78 -7.60 4.11 -22.14
N ALA A 79 -6.30 4.32 -22.06
CA ALA A 79 -5.68 5.63 -22.33
C ALA A 79 -5.94 6.12 -23.76
N ARG A 80 -5.89 5.21 -24.74
CA ARG A 80 -6.07 5.53 -26.17
C ARG A 80 -7.51 5.85 -26.53
N THR A 81 -8.47 5.15 -25.91
CA THR A 81 -9.91 5.31 -26.20
C THR A 81 -10.55 6.46 -25.44
N ASP A 82 -10.00 6.84 -24.29
CA ASP A 82 -10.52 7.95 -23.51
C ASP A 82 -10.08 9.33 -24.04
N ARG A 83 -10.98 9.98 -24.78
CA ARG A 83 -10.75 11.29 -25.42
C ARG A 83 -10.35 12.42 -24.47
N HIS A 84 -10.67 12.36 -23.18
CA HIS A 84 -10.25 13.40 -22.23
C HIS A 84 -9.07 13.00 -21.34
N PHE A 85 -8.49 11.81 -21.54
CA PHE A 85 -7.38 11.31 -20.71
C PHE A 85 -6.21 12.30 -20.64
N VAL A 86 -5.70 12.73 -21.79
CA VAL A 86 -4.55 13.66 -21.87
C VAL A 86 -4.87 15.01 -21.22
N LEU A 87 -6.07 15.54 -21.45
CA LEU A 87 -6.53 16.81 -20.87
C LEU A 87 -6.64 16.74 -19.34
N VAL A 88 -7.26 15.68 -18.82
CA VAL A 88 -7.43 15.46 -17.38
C VAL A 88 -6.07 15.27 -16.71
N LEU A 89 -5.19 14.45 -17.30
CA LEU A 89 -3.86 14.18 -16.75
C LEU A 89 -2.99 15.44 -16.73
N ARG A 90 -3.00 16.24 -17.81
CA ARG A 90 -2.28 17.53 -17.85
C ARG A 90 -2.78 18.51 -16.80
N ARG A 91 -4.10 18.61 -16.62
CA ARG A 91 -4.71 19.46 -15.58
C ARG A 91 -4.30 19.01 -14.18
N ALA A 92 -4.29 17.70 -13.94
CA ALA A 92 -3.94 17.11 -12.65
C ALA A 92 -2.44 17.12 -12.36
N GLY A 93 -1.58 17.31 -13.37
CA GLY A 93 -0.13 17.16 -13.31
C GLY A 93 0.55 17.70 -12.05
N PRO A 94 0.35 18.99 -11.66
CA PRO A 94 0.97 19.54 -10.46
C PRO A 94 0.58 18.80 -9.16
N PHE A 95 -0.71 18.47 -9.00
CA PHE A 95 -1.19 17.72 -7.84
C PHE A 95 -0.78 16.24 -7.91
N GLY A 96 -0.74 15.66 -9.12
CA GLY A 96 -0.22 14.32 -9.36
C GLY A 96 1.24 14.17 -8.97
N LEU A 97 2.09 15.14 -9.34
CA LEU A 97 3.50 15.18 -8.93
C LEU A 97 3.65 15.37 -7.42
N CYS A 98 2.81 16.20 -6.81
CA CYS A 98 2.77 16.34 -5.35
C CYS A 98 2.40 15.01 -4.67
N THR A 99 1.34 14.35 -5.12
CA THR A 99 0.95 13.03 -4.62
C THR A 99 2.05 11.98 -4.80
N PHE A 100 2.73 11.98 -5.95
CA PHE A 100 3.90 11.11 -6.18
C PHE A 100 5.04 11.40 -5.19
N GLY A 101 5.34 12.68 -4.93
CA GLY A 101 6.32 13.07 -3.89
C GLY A 101 5.91 12.56 -2.50
N VAL A 102 4.64 12.73 -2.13
CA VAL A 102 4.09 12.24 -0.86
C VAL A 102 4.22 10.71 -0.75
N PHE A 103 3.94 9.96 -1.81
CA PHE A 103 4.14 8.50 -1.83
C PHE A 103 5.59 8.13 -1.52
N ASN A 104 6.54 8.75 -2.24
CA ASN A 104 7.96 8.44 -2.10
C ASN A 104 8.46 8.75 -0.69
N ILE A 105 8.12 9.92 -0.16
CA ILE A 105 8.48 10.31 1.20
C ILE A 105 7.92 9.31 2.20
N ALA A 106 6.63 8.96 2.11
CA ALA A 106 6.00 8.02 3.02
C ALA A 106 6.61 6.62 2.94
N PHE A 107 6.86 6.11 1.72
CA PHE A 107 7.45 4.79 1.50
C PHE A 107 8.84 4.72 2.09
N PHE A 108 9.75 5.64 1.73
CA PHE A 108 11.12 5.61 2.22
C PHE A 108 11.21 5.93 3.71
N ALA A 109 10.36 6.81 4.25
CA ALA A 109 10.29 7.04 5.69
C ALA A 109 9.91 5.76 6.45
N TYR A 110 8.92 5.01 5.95
CA TYR A 110 8.51 3.75 6.59
C TYR A 110 9.56 2.64 6.42
N VAL A 111 10.24 2.57 5.27
CA VAL A 111 11.38 1.65 5.08
C VAL A 111 12.50 1.96 6.08
N ILE A 112 12.86 3.23 6.27
CA ILE A 112 13.86 3.65 7.26
C ILE A 112 13.39 3.26 8.66
N PHE A 113 12.13 3.53 9.01
CA PHE A 113 11.56 3.13 10.29
C PHE A 113 11.66 1.62 10.53
N ARG A 114 11.24 0.78 9.57
CA ARG A 114 11.35 -0.68 9.68
C ARG A 114 12.80 -1.19 9.67
N SER A 115 13.75 -0.44 9.11
CA SER A 115 15.15 -0.84 9.09
C SER A 115 15.81 -0.88 10.47
N PHE A 116 15.25 -0.18 11.46
CA PHE A 116 15.71 -0.25 12.85
C PHE A 116 15.24 -1.50 13.59
N THR A 117 14.12 -2.11 13.16
CA THR A 117 13.54 -3.31 13.79
C THR A 117 13.08 -4.33 12.75
N PRO A 118 13.93 -4.75 11.79
CA PRO A 118 13.50 -5.53 10.63
C PRO A 118 13.09 -6.97 10.96
N GLU A 119 13.41 -7.43 12.17
CA GLU A 119 13.11 -8.76 12.68
C GLU A 119 11.59 -9.04 12.63
N ILE A 120 11.26 -10.29 12.31
CA ILE A 120 9.90 -10.80 12.16
C ILE A 120 9.71 -11.90 13.22
N ALA A 121 9.62 -11.46 14.48
CA ALA A 121 9.68 -12.36 15.64
C ALA A 121 8.57 -12.10 16.66
N HIS A 122 7.79 -11.03 16.50
CA HIS A 122 6.78 -10.63 17.48
C HIS A 122 5.40 -11.13 17.11
N THR A 123 4.67 -11.67 18.10
CA THR A 123 3.24 -12.02 18.01
C THR A 123 2.87 -12.78 16.74
N GLU A 124 2.10 -12.15 15.86
CA GLU A 124 1.55 -12.72 14.62
C GLU A 124 2.52 -12.62 13.44
N GLN A 125 3.63 -11.87 13.58
CA GLN A 125 4.56 -11.65 12.46
C GLN A 125 5.14 -12.96 11.88
N PRO A 126 5.53 -13.96 12.69
CA PRO A 126 5.99 -15.24 12.14
C PRO A 126 4.87 -15.96 11.37
N MET A 127 3.61 -15.86 11.83
CA MET A 127 2.45 -16.41 11.13
C MET A 127 2.20 -15.68 9.81
N ASP A 128 2.29 -14.35 9.79
CA ASP A 128 2.16 -13.57 8.56
C ASP A 128 3.22 -13.94 7.52
N LEU A 129 4.47 -14.07 7.96
CA LEU A 129 5.57 -14.47 7.08
C LEU A 129 5.36 -15.90 6.57
N MET A 130 4.83 -16.79 7.40
CA MET A 130 4.48 -18.15 7.01
C MET A 130 3.39 -18.17 5.93
N MET A 131 2.33 -17.37 6.08
CA MET A 131 1.28 -17.21 5.06
C MET A 131 1.83 -16.59 3.76
N LEU A 132 2.73 -15.62 3.87
CA LEU A 132 3.40 -15.03 2.72
C LEU A 132 4.26 -16.04 1.96
N ASN A 133 5.06 -16.84 2.67
CA ASN A 133 5.82 -17.93 2.08
C ASN A 133 4.89 -18.95 1.41
N ALA A 134 3.80 -19.35 2.07
CA ALA A 134 2.84 -20.27 1.48
C ALA A 134 2.32 -19.76 0.12
N VAL A 135 1.95 -18.48 0.03
CA VAL A 135 1.47 -17.87 -1.22
C VAL A 135 2.54 -17.81 -2.31
N VAL A 136 3.79 -17.50 -1.94
CA VAL A 136 4.91 -17.36 -2.89
C VAL A 136 5.43 -18.71 -3.38
N GLU A 137 5.54 -19.70 -2.50
CA GLU A 137 6.21 -20.99 -2.77
C GLU A 137 5.26 -22.09 -3.24
N SER A 138 3.96 -22.03 -2.90
CA SER A 138 3.04 -23.11 -3.27
C SER A 138 2.89 -23.21 -4.80
N PRO A 139 3.08 -24.40 -5.40
CA PRO A 139 2.99 -24.59 -6.84
C PRO A 139 1.54 -24.60 -7.33
N SER A 140 0.63 -25.18 -6.55
CA SER A 140 -0.80 -25.28 -6.83
C SER A 140 -1.60 -24.31 -5.98
N TYR A 141 -2.92 -24.30 -6.18
CA TYR A 141 -3.85 -23.47 -5.41
C TYR A 141 -5.03 -24.33 -4.91
N PRO A 142 -5.52 -24.16 -3.67
CA PRO A 142 -5.07 -23.23 -2.63
C PRO A 142 -3.61 -23.45 -2.17
N PRO A 143 -2.95 -22.44 -1.58
CA PRO A 143 -1.61 -22.62 -1.03
C PRO A 143 -1.58 -23.74 0.01
N HIS A 144 -0.50 -24.50 0.05
CA HIS A 144 -0.29 -25.50 1.10
C HIS A 144 -0.14 -24.81 2.45
N ASP A 145 -0.56 -25.47 3.53
CA ASP A 145 -0.34 -25.00 4.90
C ASP A 145 1.01 -25.50 5.43
N PRO A 146 2.00 -24.62 5.67
CA PRO A 146 3.28 -25.01 6.27
C PRO A 146 3.18 -25.57 7.69
N TRP A 147 2.11 -25.28 8.44
CA TRP A 147 1.91 -25.80 9.79
C TRP A 147 1.21 -27.16 9.80
N PHE A 148 0.40 -27.46 8.80
CA PHE A 148 -0.33 -28.72 8.72
C PHE A 148 -0.10 -29.44 7.39
N ALA A 149 0.93 -30.29 7.39
CA ALA A 149 1.36 -31.02 6.21
C ALA A 149 0.22 -31.80 5.55
N GLY A 150 0.06 -31.59 4.23
CA GLY A 150 -0.99 -32.22 3.42
C GLY A 150 -2.27 -31.40 3.31
N GLU A 151 -2.46 -30.39 4.14
CA GLU A 151 -3.63 -29.53 4.11
C GLU A 151 -3.41 -28.21 3.35
N SER A 152 -4.52 -27.55 3.06
CA SER A 152 -4.54 -26.21 2.44
C SER A 152 -4.62 -25.12 3.50
N LEU A 153 -3.97 -23.98 3.23
CA LEU A 153 -4.01 -22.81 4.10
C LEU A 153 -5.44 -22.27 4.21
N SER A 154 -6.02 -22.35 5.41
CA SER A 154 -7.40 -21.95 5.69
C SER A 154 -7.49 -20.57 6.36
N TYR A 155 -6.91 -19.55 5.72
CA TYR A 155 -6.88 -18.17 6.21
C TYR A 155 -7.14 -17.14 5.10
N TYR A 156 -7.45 -15.91 5.49
CA TYR A 156 -7.43 -14.79 4.56
C TYR A 156 -6.00 -14.44 4.19
N TYR A 157 -5.67 -14.50 2.90
CA TYR A 157 -4.33 -14.20 2.41
C TYR A 157 -4.30 -13.16 1.28
N GLY A 158 -5.37 -12.38 1.08
CA GLY A 158 -5.46 -11.40 -0.01
C GLY A 158 -4.34 -10.36 0.01
N GLY A 159 -3.95 -9.89 1.20
CA GLY A 159 -2.78 -9.00 1.36
C GLY A 159 -1.46 -9.70 1.02
N PHE A 160 -1.31 -10.98 1.37
CA PHE A 160 -0.12 -11.77 1.03
C PHE A 160 -0.02 -12.06 -0.47
N ILE A 161 -1.14 -12.17 -1.19
CA ILE A 161 -1.13 -12.24 -2.67
C ILE A 161 -0.60 -10.94 -3.28
N GLN A 162 -0.99 -9.78 -2.75
CA GLN A 162 -0.46 -8.49 -3.22
C GLN A 162 1.05 -8.40 -3.02
N ALA A 163 1.54 -8.75 -1.82
CA ALA A 163 2.97 -8.78 -1.52
C ALA A 163 3.71 -9.84 -2.34
N GLY A 164 3.13 -11.03 -2.48
CA GLY A 164 3.70 -12.16 -3.21
C GLY A 164 3.91 -11.87 -4.69
N LEU A 165 2.97 -11.15 -5.34
CA LEU A 165 3.13 -10.67 -6.72
C LEU A 165 4.40 -9.82 -6.89
N LEU A 166 4.62 -8.87 -5.98
CA LEU A 166 5.78 -7.99 -6.01
C LEU A 166 7.07 -8.76 -5.74
N ILE A 167 7.04 -9.70 -4.80
CA ILE A 167 8.16 -10.58 -4.47
C ILE A 167 8.56 -11.43 -5.68
N LEU A 168 7.59 -12.09 -6.34
CA LEU A 168 7.84 -12.89 -7.54
C LEU A 168 8.43 -12.06 -8.69
N LEU A 169 7.98 -10.81 -8.87
CA LEU A 169 8.49 -9.91 -9.91
C LEU A 169 9.88 -9.35 -9.61
N THR A 170 10.27 -9.29 -8.35
CA THR A 170 11.53 -8.68 -7.91
C THR A 170 12.59 -9.69 -7.49
N ASP A 171 12.21 -10.96 -7.33
CA ASP A 171 13.07 -12.06 -6.91
C ASP A 171 13.83 -11.74 -5.60
N ILE A 172 13.11 -11.18 -4.63
CA ILE A 172 13.65 -10.86 -3.31
C ILE A 172 13.19 -11.88 -2.26
N PRO A 173 13.97 -12.10 -1.18
CA PRO A 173 13.52 -12.94 -0.07
C PRO A 173 12.18 -12.45 0.53
N THR A 174 11.29 -13.40 0.86
CA THR A 174 9.98 -13.11 1.45
C THR A 174 10.06 -12.32 2.76
N SER A 175 11.11 -12.50 3.56
CA SER A 175 11.37 -11.72 4.78
C SER A 175 11.65 -10.24 4.51
N ILE A 176 12.36 -9.93 3.41
CA ILE A 176 12.57 -8.55 2.96
C ILE A 176 11.27 -8.01 2.36
N GLY A 177 10.62 -8.80 1.49
CA GLY A 177 9.35 -8.45 0.86
C GLY A 177 8.23 -8.16 1.86
N TYR A 178 8.16 -8.89 2.98
CA TYR A 178 7.22 -8.64 4.07
C TYR A 178 7.36 -7.21 4.62
N ASN A 179 8.58 -6.81 4.99
CA ASN A 179 8.86 -5.48 5.51
C ASN A 179 8.56 -4.37 4.47
N LEU A 180 8.87 -4.61 3.20
CA LEU A 180 8.60 -3.65 2.12
C LEU A 180 7.11 -3.57 1.77
N ALA A 181 6.37 -4.66 1.90
CA ALA A 181 4.91 -4.66 1.75
C ALA A 181 4.24 -3.79 2.81
N LEU A 182 4.70 -3.84 4.07
CA LEU A 182 4.21 -2.93 5.13
C LEU A 182 4.47 -1.45 4.75
N ALA A 183 5.65 -1.14 4.25
CA ALA A 183 5.97 0.21 3.78
C ALA A 183 5.08 0.66 2.60
N LEU A 184 4.77 -0.25 1.69
CA LEU A 184 3.88 0.01 0.56
C LEU A 184 2.44 0.23 1.01
N THR A 185 1.93 -0.57 1.94
CA THR A 185 0.60 -0.42 2.53
C THR A 185 0.48 0.93 3.23
N PHE A 186 1.50 1.32 4.01
CA PHE A 186 1.55 2.63 4.66
C PHE A 186 1.53 3.76 3.63
N ALA A 187 2.45 3.75 2.66
CA ALA A 187 2.57 4.80 1.65
C ALA A 187 1.31 4.91 0.76
N GLY A 188 0.74 3.78 0.35
CA GLY A 188 -0.50 3.73 -0.43
C GLY A 188 -1.69 4.30 0.34
N SER A 189 -1.77 4.03 1.66
CA SER A 189 -2.79 4.62 2.53
C SER A 189 -2.61 6.13 2.66
N VAL A 190 -1.38 6.59 2.88
CA VAL A 190 -1.05 8.02 2.93
C VAL A 190 -1.49 8.73 1.65
N THR A 191 -1.19 8.19 0.46
CA THR A 191 -1.56 8.86 -0.80
C THR A 191 -3.03 8.79 -1.15
N ALA A 192 -3.71 7.69 -0.80
CA ALA A 192 -5.15 7.59 -0.97
C ALA A 192 -5.88 8.64 -0.12
N VAL A 193 -5.48 8.79 1.16
CA VAL A 193 -6.04 9.81 2.05
C VAL A 193 -5.68 11.21 1.57
N PHE A 194 -4.42 11.45 1.21
CA PHE A 194 -3.98 12.74 0.68
C PHE A 194 -4.83 13.15 -0.53
N SER A 195 -4.99 12.27 -1.52
CA SER A 195 -5.78 12.53 -2.74
C SER A 195 -7.25 12.81 -2.42
N LEU A 196 -7.85 12.05 -1.50
CA LEU A 196 -9.23 12.25 -1.05
C LEU A 196 -9.41 13.59 -0.32
N VAL A 197 -8.61 13.86 0.70
CA VAL A 197 -8.71 15.08 1.52
C VAL A 197 -8.38 16.32 0.69
N ALA A 198 -7.35 16.27 -0.15
CA ALA A 198 -7.00 17.33 -1.09
C ALA A 198 -8.17 17.67 -2.03
N THR A 199 -8.87 16.64 -2.52
CA THR A 199 -10.04 16.80 -3.38
C THR A 199 -11.22 17.41 -2.62
N LEU A 200 -11.52 16.92 -1.42
CA LEU A 200 -12.58 17.46 -0.57
C LEU A 200 -12.31 18.91 -0.16
N PHE A 201 -11.07 19.22 0.22
CA PHE A 201 -10.64 20.59 0.53
C PHE A 201 -10.92 21.52 -0.65
N ARG A 202 -10.56 21.10 -1.87
CA ARG A 202 -10.80 21.90 -3.08
C ARG A 202 -12.28 22.11 -3.38
N TRP A 203 -13.15 21.17 -3.03
CA TRP A 203 -14.59 21.28 -3.27
C TRP A 203 -15.29 22.13 -2.20
N LEU A 204 -14.85 22.04 -0.94
CA LEU A 204 -15.53 22.65 0.20
C LEU A 204 -14.99 24.03 0.57
N VAL A 205 -13.70 24.29 0.32
CA VAL A 205 -13.04 25.53 0.75
C VAL A 205 -13.07 26.57 -0.38
N LYS A 206 -13.82 27.65 -0.16
CA LYS A 206 -14.02 28.74 -1.14
C LYS A 206 -12.75 29.53 -1.45
N LYS A 207 -11.90 29.78 -0.44
CA LYS A 207 -10.64 30.51 -0.58
C LYS A 207 -9.47 29.56 -0.39
N PHE A 208 -8.78 29.23 -1.48
CA PHE A 208 -7.66 28.28 -1.43
C PHE A 208 -6.50 28.88 -0.65
N SER A 209 -6.11 28.21 0.44
CA SER A 209 -4.90 28.50 1.19
C SER A 209 -3.99 27.27 1.15
N VAL A 210 -2.74 27.44 0.72
CA VAL A 210 -1.76 26.37 0.60
C VAL A 210 -1.46 25.75 1.97
N SER A 211 -1.31 26.57 3.01
CA SER A 211 -1.07 26.09 4.37
C SER A 211 -2.24 25.29 4.92
N ALA A 212 -3.47 25.78 4.74
CA ALA A 212 -4.68 25.07 5.16
C ALA A 212 -4.87 23.76 4.38
N PHE A 213 -4.54 23.74 3.09
CA PHE A 213 -4.56 22.53 2.27
C PHE A 213 -3.62 21.45 2.81
N PHE A 214 -2.36 21.79 3.05
CA PHE A 214 -1.40 20.80 3.58
C PHE A 214 -1.72 20.40 5.02
N LEU A 215 -2.16 21.34 5.86
CA LEU A 215 -2.53 21.04 7.25
C LEU A 215 -3.72 20.10 7.34
N THR A 216 -4.76 20.31 6.52
CA THR A 216 -5.94 19.42 6.51
C THR A 216 -5.62 18.05 5.96
N SER A 217 -4.82 17.95 4.89
CA SER A 217 -4.33 16.67 4.39
C SER A 217 -3.48 15.92 5.41
N LEU A 218 -2.56 16.61 6.08
CA LEU A 218 -1.74 16.03 7.15
C LEU A 218 -2.62 15.55 8.30
N LEU A 219 -3.58 16.37 8.74
CA LEU A 219 -4.54 15.99 9.78
C LEU A 219 -5.32 14.73 9.39
N GLY A 220 -5.81 14.65 8.14
CA GLY A 220 -6.52 13.46 7.66
C GLY A 220 -5.65 12.19 7.69
N ILE A 221 -4.40 12.30 7.27
CA ILE A 221 -3.42 11.20 7.33
C ILE A 221 -3.16 10.80 8.78
N THR A 222 -2.94 11.78 9.67
CA THR A 222 -2.68 11.54 11.09
C THR A 222 -3.87 10.86 11.76
N LEU A 223 -5.09 11.36 11.51
CA LEU A 223 -6.30 10.77 12.05
C LEU A 223 -6.47 9.32 11.60
N LEU A 224 -6.36 9.03 10.30
CA LEU A 224 -6.55 7.65 9.82
C LEU A 224 -5.49 6.69 10.36
N LEU A 225 -4.21 7.06 10.28
CA LEU A 225 -3.11 6.12 10.51
C LEU A 225 -2.65 6.05 11.96
N PHE A 226 -2.92 7.06 12.78
CA PHE A 226 -2.36 7.14 14.14
C PHE A 226 -3.41 7.20 15.24
N THR A 227 -4.66 7.62 14.98
CA THR A 227 -5.66 7.65 16.07
C THR A 227 -6.31 6.29 16.37
N GLY A 228 -6.17 5.31 15.47
CA GLY A 228 -6.66 3.95 15.71
C GLY A 228 -5.95 3.25 16.88
N SER A 229 -4.73 3.67 17.21
CA SER A 229 -4.02 3.27 18.42
C SER A 229 -3.32 4.49 19.01
N LEU A 230 -4.05 5.26 19.84
CA LEU A 230 -3.47 6.37 20.59
C LEU A 230 -2.37 5.91 21.56
N THR A 231 -2.32 4.61 21.86
CA THR A 231 -1.31 3.98 22.73
C THR A 231 0.11 4.39 22.36
N GLY A 232 0.52 4.24 21.10
CA GLY A 232 1.89 4.57 20.69
C GLY A 232 2.21 6.08 20.80
N PHE A 233 1.22 6.94 20.56
CA PHE A 233 1.39 8.38 20.77
C PHE A 233 1.50 8.73 22.26
N ILE A 234 0.72 8.07 23.11
CA ILE A 234 0.72 8.29 24.56
C ILE A 234 1.99 7.73 25.21
N GLU A 235 2.50 6.59 24.74
CA GLU A 235 3.82 6.06 25.08
C GLU A 235 4.94 7.03 24.70
N PHE A 236 4.89 7.61 23.50
CA PHE A 236 5.86 8.62 23.10
C PHE A 236 5.80 9.86 24.01
N LEU A 237 4.59 10.32 24.35
CA LEU A 237 4.41 11.44 25.26
C LEU A 237 4.89 11.13 26.68
N SER A 238 4.61 9.94 27.23
CA SER A 238 5.00 9.58 28.60
C SER A 238 6.52 9.60 28.80
N ILE A 239 7.30 9.37 27.72
CA ILE A 239 8.77 9.49 27.75
C ILE A 239 9.24 10.94 27.91
N HIS A 240 8.45 11.92 27.43
CA HIS A 240 8.85 13.33 27.37
C HIS A 240 8.12 14.23 28.38
N ILE A 241 6.95 13.80 28.88
CA ILE A 241 6.13 14.51 29.85
C ILE A 241 5.53 13.53 30.87
N ASN A 242 5.49 13.94 32.15
CA ASN A 242 4.84 13.15 33.20
C ASN A 242 3.32 13.19 33.00
N LEU A 243 2.76 12.09 32.51
CA LEU A 243 1.32 11.89 32.40
C LEU A 243 0.77 11.31 33.72
N PRO A 244 -0.42 11.71 34.19
CA PRO A 244 -0.98 11.19 35.45
C PRO A 244 -1.24 9.68 35.40
N ASP A 245 -0.87 8.94 36.45
CA ASP A 245 -1.09 7.48 36.54
C ASP A 245 -2.56 7.09 36.35
N LYS A 246 -3.47 7.91 36.88
CA LYS A 246 -4.91 7.72 36.68
C LYS A 246 -5.32 7.79 35.21
N PHE A 247 -4.69 8.67 34.42
CA PHE A 247 -4.93 8.80 32.99
C PHE A 247 -4.36 7.61 32.22
N LEU A 248 -3.13 7.20 32.52
CA LEU A 248 -2.51 6.01 31.92
C LEU A 248 -3.30 4.74 32.25
N GLY A 249 -3.78 4.62 33.50
CA GLY A 249 -4.60 3.49 33.94
C GLY A 249 -5.98 3.42 33.29
N THR A 250 -6.65 4.56 33.04
CA THR A 250 -7.91 4.56 32.27
C THR A 250 -7.74 4.08 30.83
N LEU A 251 -6.52 4.14 30.29
CA LEU A 251 -6.19 3.69 28.93
C LEU A 251 -5.58 2.28 28.89
N GLY A 252 -5.49 1.60 30.04
CA GLY A 252 -4.87 0.28 30.13
C GLY A 252 -3.34 0.28 29.98
N LEU A 253 -2.69 1.44 30.10
CA LEU A 253 -1.24 1.63 29.91
C LEU A 253 -0.47 1.62 31.24
N ASN A 254 -0.85 0.72 32.14
CA ASN A 254 -0.23 0.56 33.46
C ASN A 254 1.23 0.08 33.39
N ALA A 255 1.70 -0.38 32.23
CA ALA A 255 3.10 -0.76 32.04
C ALA A 255 4.06 0.45 31.92
N LEU A 256 3.52 1.67 31.81
CA LEU A 256 4.27 2.92 31.65
C LEU A 256 4.39 3.73 32.95
N THR A 257 3.74 3.29 34.04
CA THR A 257 3.84 3.84 35.40
C THR A 257 4.92 3.10 36.18
#